data_AF-A0A9P8F1G9-F1
#
_entry.id   AF-A0A9P8F1G9-F1
#
_cell.length_a   1.000
_cell.length_b   1.000
_cell.length_c   1.000
_cell.angle_alpha   90.00
_cell.angle_beta   90.00
_cell.angle_gamma   90.00
#
_symmetry.space_group_name_H-M   'P 1'
#
loop_
_entity.id
_entity.type
_entity.pdbx_description
1 polymer ?
#
loop_
_entity_poly.entity_id
_entity_poly.type
_entity_poly.pdbx_seq_one_letter_code
_entity_poly.pdbx_strand_id
1 'polypeptide(L)'
;MIAFRNTIILVVVISLFTFIALFGRLPALRKTPIGFSHRLLCIYIPNAFRRLDTRYTGGRMNTNLARLTNYLFHQKNPLVLLLFLVLLTGSATLFLRATLPHLDTTLILPIPLVLLAPYLFTYLCVTTKTDYINPVNHAAAMRQYPYDHILFRPENVCRTCNFTKPARSKHCSLCGVCVARCDHHCAWINNCVGRHNYRYFLLLLLSIGIVELYGAYLSWAILSPHLHLGHSNYGCFDKQYWAELGNAFVFAMSIGGISVAGVGLLAITTSPLPFALLAYH
;
A
#
# COMPACT_ATOMS: atom_id res chain seq x y z
N MET A 1 30.83 7.03 1.23
CA MET A 1 30.37 8.44 1.11
C MET A 1 29.66 8.75 -0.21
N ILE A 2 30.14 8.33 -1.38
CA ILE A 2 29.52 8.64 -2.69
C ILE A 2 28.10 8.04 -2.81
N ALA A 3 27.91 6.77 -2.44
CA ALA A 3 26.60 6.12 -2.50
C ALA A 3 25.55 6.83 -1.64
N PHE A 4 25.88 7.17 -0.39
CA PHE A 4 25.00 7.90 0.53
C PHE A 4 24.60 9.29 0.00
N ARG A 5 25.56 10.06 -0.52
CA ARG A 5 25.29 11.37 -1.16
C ARG A 5 24.32 11.20 -2.34
N ASN A 6 24.54 10.20 -3.18
CA ASN A 6 23.68 9.95 -4.34
C ASN A 6 22.27 9.52 -3.91
N THR A 7 22.14 8.71 -2.85
CA THR A 7 20.83 8.35 -2.27
C THR A 7 20.09 9.58 -1.75
N ILE A 8 20.76 10.46 -1.00
CA ILE A 8 20.15 11.71 -0.52
C ILE A 8 19.68 12.57 -1.70
N ILE A 9 20.55 12.77 -2.69
CA ILE A 9 20.21 13.56 -3.87
C ILE A 9 18.99 12.95 -4.57
N LEU A 10 18.95 11.62 -4.74
CA LEU A 10 17.82 10.93 -5.35
C LEU A 10 16.52 11.15 -4.55
N VAL A 11 16.56 10.98 -3.24
CA VAL A 11 15.40 11.19 -2.36
C VAL A 11 14.90 12.64 -2.46
N VAL A 12 15.80 13.62 -2.41
CA VAL A 12 15.46 15.04 -2.53
C VAL A 12 14.86 15.34 -3.90
N VAL A 13 15.45 14.81 -4.98
CA VAL A 13 14.96 15.02 -6.34
C VAL A 13 13.57 14.42 -6.52
N ILE A 14 13.35 13.17 -6.08
CA ILE A 14 12.04 12.51 -6.16
C ILE A 14 11.00 13.28 -5.33
N SER A 15 11.37 13.70 -4.11
CA SER A 15 10.49 14.45 -3.22
C SER A 15 10.11 15.80 -3.81
N LEU A 16 11.08 16.54 -4.37
CA LEU A 16 10.86 17.82 -5.03
C LEU A 16 9.98 17.66 -6.28
N PHE A 17 10.26 16.66 -7.11
CA PHE A 17 9.45 16.35 -8.29
C PHE A 17 7.99 16.06 -7.90
N THR A 18 7.80 15.21 -6.89
CA THR A 18 6.47 14.85 -6.36
C THR A 18 5.76 16.07 -5.80
N PHE A 19 6.46 16.92 -5.05
CA PHE A 19 5.92 18.16 -4.52
C PHE A 19 5.47 19.12 -5.64
N ILE A 20 6.30 19.33 -6.65
CA ILE A 20 5.96 20.18 -7.80
C ILE A 20 4.75 19.62 -8.54
N ALA A 21 4.71 18.32 -8.79
CA ALA A 21 3.61 17.66 -9.50
C ALA A 21 2.26 17.76 -8.76
N LEU A 22 2.27 17.60 -7.43
CA LEU A 22 1.03 17.61 -6.63
C LEU A 22 0.57 19.03 -6.25
N PHE A 23 1.50 19.88 -5.83
CA PHE A 23 1.19 21.18 -5.20
C PHE A 23 1.43 22.38 -6.12
N GLY A 24 2.16 22.23 -7.22
CA GLY A 24 2.48 23.36 -8.10
C GLY A 24 1.27 24.03 -8.78
N ARG A 25 0.10 23.38 -8.78
CA ARG A 25 -1.16 23.95 -9.25
C ARG A 25 -1.87 24.89 -8.25
N LEU A 26 -1.42 24.92 -7.00
CA LEU A 26 -2.05 25.73 -5.95
C LEU A 26 -2.02 27.23 -6.30
N PRO A 27 -3.09 27.99 -5.99
CA PRO A 27 -3.16 29.42 -6.30
C PRO A 27 -1.95 30.22 -5.78
N ALA A 28 -1.50 29.94 -4.55
CA ALA A 28 -0.36 30.59 -3.92
C ALA A 28 0.97 30.37 -4.67
N LEU A 29 1.14 29.22 -5.34
CA LEU A 29 2.38 28.84 -6.02
C LEU A 29 2.33 29.14 -7.53
N ARG A 30 1.18 29.51 -8.07
CA ARG A 30 0.95 29.61 -9.53
C ARG A 30 1.90 30.58 -10.25
N LYS A 31 2.26 31.69 -9.61
CA LYS A 31 3.15 32.74 -10.14
C LYS A 31 4.61 32.58 -9.67
N THR A 32 4.97 31.43 -9.12
CA THR A 32 6.33 31.14 -8.62
C THR A 32 7.08 30.19 -9.57
N PRO A 33 8.40 29.99 -9.39
CA PRO A 33 9.16 28.97 -10.12
C PRO A 33 8.58 27.56 -9.99
N ILE A 34 7.96 27.24 -8.84
CA ILE A 34 7.28 25.94 -8.62
C ILE A 34 6.09 25.80 -9.56
N GLY A 35 5.26 26.85 -9.68
CA GLY A 35 4.11 26.87 -10.59
C GLY A 35 4.52 26.82 -12.06
N PHE A 36 5.64 27.47 -12.43
CA PHE A 36 6.23 27.32 -13.76
C PHE A 36 6.68 25.88 -14.02
N SER A 37 7.42 25.29 -13.08
CA SER A 37 7.94 23.92 -13.19
C SER A 37 6.81 22.90 -13.33
N HIS A 38 5.71 23.05 -12.59
CA HIS A 38 4.52 22.23 -12.76
C HIS A 38 3.92 22.35 -14.17
N ARG A 39 3.79 23.57 -14.71
CA ARG A 39 3.29 23.74 -16.09
C ARG A 39 4.23 23.08 -17.11
N LEU A 40 5.53 23.23 -16.92
CA LEU A 40 6.53 22.58 -17.78
C LEU A 40 6.39 21.05 -17.72
N LEU A 41 6.43 20.46 -16.52
CA LEU A 41 6.43 19.01 -16.29
C LEU A 41 5.09 18.33 -16.60
N CYS A 42 3.98 18.92 -16.19
CA CYS A 42 2.66 18.28 -16.24
C CYS A 42 1.80 18.72 -17.43
N ILE A 43 2.19 19.78 -18.16
CA ILE A 43 1.41 20.30 -19.30
C ILE A 43 2.26 20.35 -20.56
N TYR A 44 3.34 21.13 -20.56
CA TYR A 44 4.10 21.39 -21.79
C TYR A 44 4.87 20.17 -22.29
N ILE A 45 5.60 19.48 -21.40
CA ILE A 45 6.35 18.27 -21.76
C ILE A 45 5.40 17.17 -22.26
N PRO A 46 4.30 16.80 -21.55
CA PRO A 46 3.35 15.80 -22.04
C PRO A 46 2.70 16.18 -23.37
N ASN A 47 2.37 17.47 -23.58
CA ASN A 47 1.83 17.93 -24.86
C ASN A 47 2.86 17.86 -25.99
N ALA A 48 4.13 18.15 -25.72
CA ALA A 48 5.21 17.98 -26.68
C ALA A 48 5.37 16.50 -27.08
N PHE A 49 5.39 15.59 -26.10
CA PHE A 49 5.39 14.15 -26.35
C PHE A 49 4.19 13.71 -27.19
N ARG A 50 2.98 14.21 -26.89
CA ARG A 50 1.77 13.90 -27.68
C ARG A 50 1.90 14.35 -29.13
N ARG A 51 2.45 15.55 -29.39
CA ARG A 51 2.68 16.05 -30.75
C ARG A 51 3.69 15.19 -31.50
N LEU A 52 4.77 14.79 -30.83
CA LEU A 52 5.78 13.89 -31.40
C LEU A 52 5.17 12.51 -31.72
N ASP A 53 4.37 11.97 -30.81
CA ASP A 53 3.68 10.68 -31.00
C ASP A 53 2.69 10.71 -32.17
N THR A 54 1.89 11.79 -32.30
CA THR A 54 1.02 11.98 -33.45
C THR A 54 1.82 12.06 -34.75
N ARG A 55 2.97 12.76 -34.75
CA ARG A 55 3.82 12.93 -35.93
C ARG A 55 4.50 11.63 -36.37
N TYR A 56 5.04 10.85 -35.44
CA TYR A 56 5.90 9.70 -35.76
C TYR A 56 5.20 8.35 -35.70
N THR A 57 4.15 8.19 -34.89
CA THR A 57 3.43 6.90 -34.76
C THR A 57 1.95 6.98 -35.09
N GLY A 58 1.45 8.16 -35.45
CA GLY A 58 0.02 8.40 -35.65
C GLY A 58 -0.78 8.39 -34.34
N GLY A 59 -0.14 8.64 -33.19
CA GLY A 59 -0.81 8.67 -31.89
C GLY A 59 -0.96 7.30 -31.20
N ARG A 60 -0.28 6.27 -31.71
CA ARG A 60 -0.38 4.90 -31.20
C ARG A 60 0.21 4.77 -29.80
N MET A 61 1.33 5.43 -29.49
CA MET A 61 1.96 5.30 -28.16
C MET A 61 1.07 5.89 -27.07
N ASN A 62 0.52 7.09 -27.27
CA ASN A 62 -0.37 7.73 -26.32
C ASN A 62 -1.67 6.92 -26.15
N THR A 63 -2.19 6.34 -27.24
CA THR A 63 -3.36 5.45 -27.16
C THR A 63 -3.07 4.19 -26.34
N ASN A 64 -1.93 3.54 -26.59
CA ASN A 64 -1.53 2.34 -25.84
C ASN A 64 -1.27 2.66 -24.37
N LEU A 65 -0.60 3.79 -24.08
CA LEU A 65 -0.35 4.27 -22.73
C LEU A 65 -1.66 4.61 -22.00
N ALA A 66 -2.63 5.20 -22.70
CA ALA A 66 -3.95 5.48 -22.14
C ALA A 66 -4.71 4.19 -21.81
N ARG A 67 -4.67 3.18 -22.69
CA ARG A 67 -5.26 1.86 -22.42
C ARG A 67 -4.60 1.18 -21.23
N LEU A 68 -3.26 1.21 -21.16
CA LEU A 68 -2.50 0.65 -20.04
C LEU A 68 -2.87 1.36 -18.73
N THR A 69 -2.84 2.70 -18.71
CA THR A 69 -3.23 3.50 -17.54
C THR A 69 -4.66 3.16 -17.11
N ASN A 70 -5.61 3.06 -18.05
CA ASN A 70 -6.98 2.69 -17.76
C ASN A 70 -7.09 1.28 -17.15
N TYR A 71 -6.35 0.31 -17.70
CA TYR A 71 -6.29 -1.04 -17.15
C TYR A 71 -5.71 -1.05 -15.73
N LEU A 72 -4.61 -0.33 -15.50
CA LEU A 72 -3.90 -0.31 -14.22
C LEU A 72 -4.71 0.38 -13.09
N PHE A 73 -5.32 1.52 -13.38
CA PHE A 73 -5.90 2.39 -12.34
C PHE A 73 -7.43 2.44 -12.32
N HIS A 74 -8.10 2.04 -13.40
CA HIS A 74 -9.56 2.20 -13.55
C HIS A 74 -10.30 0.92 -13.87
N GLN A 75 -9.58 -0.22 -13.96
CA GLN A 75 -10.18 -1.53 -14.13
C GLN A 75 -9.71 -2.48 -13.04
N LYS A 76 -10.57 -3.45 -12.73
CA LYS A 76 -10.23 -4.56 -11.85
C LYS A 76 -9.16 -5.44 -12.50
N ASN A 77 -8.00 -5.57 -11.87
CA ASN A 77 -6.89 -6.36 -12.38
C ASN A 77 -6.09 -7.00 -11.23
N PRO A 78 -5.42 -8.15 -11.45
CA PRO A 78 -4.74 -8.88 -10.37
C PRO A 78 -3.33 -8.35 -10.07
N LEU A 79 -2.81 -7.35 -10.78
CA LEU A 79 -1.39 -6.99 -10.72
C LEU A 79 -0.95 -6.54 -9.33
N VAL A 80 -1.78 -5.77 -8.62
CA VAL A 80 -1.47 -5.30 -7.26
C VAL A 80 -1.48 -6.45 -6.25
N LEU A 81 -2.42 -7.40 -6.39
CA LEU A 81 -2.43 -8.63 -5.59
C LEU A 81 -1.20 -9.49 -5.87
N LEU A 82 -0.82 -9.68 -7.14
CA LEU A 82 0.39 -10.41 -7.52
C LEU A 82 1.65 -9.74 -6.97
N LEU A 83 1.74 -8.42 -7.06
CA LEU A 83 2.84 -7.65 -6.48
C LEU A 83 2.92 -7.88 -4.96
N PHE A 84 1.80 -7.83 -4.25
CA PHE A 84 1.77 -8.11 -2.81
C PHE A 84 2.24 -9.51 -2.47
N LEU A 85 1.76 -10.54 -3.20
CA LEU A 85 2.19 -11.92 -2.98
C LEU A 85 3.67 -12.13 -3.30
N VAL A 86 4.19 -11.47 -4.33
CA VAL A 86 5.63 -11.49 -4.69
C VAL A 86 6.46 -10.79 -3.62
N LEU A 87 6.03 -9.63 -3.12
CA LEU A 87 6.73 -8.93 -2.05
C LEU A 87 6.73 -9.73 -0.76
N LEU A 88 5.58 -10.28 -0.35
CA LEU A 88 5.46 -11.10 0.86
C LEU A 88 6.33 -12.35 0.77
N THR A 89 6.19 -13.13 -0.31
CA THR A 89 6.92 -14.40 -0.50
C THR A 89 8.40 -14.17 -0.75
N GLY A 90 8.74 -13.18 -1.57
CA GLY A 90 10.11 -12.81 -1.89
C GLY A 90 10.87 -12.33 -0.65
N SER A 91 10.27 -11.42 0.12
CA SER A 91 10.87 -10.91 1.36
C SER A 91 11.01 -12.01 2.41
N ALA A 92 9.97 -12.82 2.62
CA ALA A 92 10.03 -13.94 3.56
C ALA A 92 11.10 -14.97 3.16
N THR A 93 11.19 -15.34 1.88
CA THR A 93 12.20 -16.30 1.39
C THR A 93 13.61 -15.75 1.56
N LEU A 94 13.83 -14.50 1.15
CA LEU A 94 15.12 -13.84 1.19
C LEU A 94 15.58 -13.62 2.65
N PHE A 95 14.65 -13.30 3.55
CA PHE A 95 14.90 -13.18 4.98
C PHE A 95 15.21 -14.54 5.62
N LEU A 96 14.32 -15.53 5.48
CA LEU A 96 14.46 -16.83 6.13
C LEU A 96 15.72 -17.58 5.69
N ARG A 97 16.09 -17.50 4.40
CA ARG A 97 17.35 -18.10 3.92
C ARG A 97 18.57 -17.53 4.63
N ALA A 98 18.54 -16.24 4.95
CA ALA A 98 19.63 -15.56 5.62
C ALA A 98 19.59 -15.71 7.14
N THR A 99 18.41 -15.88 7.75
CA THR A 99 18.25 -15.85 9.21
C THR A 99 18.12 -17.21 9.87
N LEU A 100 17.49 -18.20 9.23
CA LEU A 100 17.23 -19.52 9.85
C LEU A 100 18.47 -20.21 10.44
N PRO A 101 19.67 -20.19 9.81
CA PRO A 101 20.86 -20.81 10.40
C PRO A 101 21.36 -20.16 11.69
N HIS A 102 20.88 -18.95 12.01
CA HIS A 102 21.34 -18.14 13.13
C HIS A 102 20.30 -17.99 14.25
N LEU A 103 19.13 -18.63 14.11
CA LEU A 103 18.03 -18.51 15.07
C LEU A 103 17.91 -19.74 15.96
N ASP A 104 17.63 -19.49 17.24
CA ASP A 104 17.28 -20.55 18.18
C ASP A 104 15.94 -21.20 17.83
N THR A 105 15.75 -22.46 18.23
CA THR A 105 14.52 -23.21 17.93
C THR A 105 13.25 -22.52 18.44
N THR A 106 13.33 -21.84 19.60
CA THR A 106 12.19 -21.08 20.18
C THR A 106 11.73 -19.93 19.27
N LEU A 107 12.66 -19.32 18.52
CA LEU A 107 12.39 -18.27 17.55
C LEU A 107 11.99 -18.83 16.18
N ILE A 108 12.29 -20.10 15.89
CA ILE A 108 11.90 -20.74 14.64
C ILE A 108 10.46 -21.28 14.73
N LEU A 109 10.05 -21.82 15.88
CA LEU A 109 8.76 -22.48 16.07
C LEU A 109 7.54 -21.64 15.66
N PRO A 110 7.46 -20.32 15.92
CA PRO A 110 6.30 -19.52 15.53
C PRO A 110 6.25 -19.18 14.03
N ILE A 111 7.37 -19.26 13.31
CA ILE A 111 7.51 -18.79 11.92
C ILE A 111 6.45 -19.38 10.98
N PRO A 112 6.19 -20.71 10.96
CA PRO A 112 5.21 -21.29 10.04
C PRO A 112 3.79 -20.74 10.27
N LEU A 113 3.39 -20.59 11.54
CA LEU A 113 2.07 -20.06 11.89
C LEU A 113 1.93 -18.59 11.51
N VAL A 114 2.93 -17.79 11.87
CA VAL A 114 2.98 -16.34 11.59
C VAL A 114 2.94 -16.09 10.08
N LEU A 115 3.72 -16.85 9.29
CA LEU A 115 3.74 -16.70 7.84
C LEU A 115 2.50 -17.26 7.15
N LEU A 116 1.88 -18.33 7.62
CA LEU A 116 0.68 -18.90 7.00
C LEU A 116 -0.53 -17.96 7.07
N ALA A 117 -0.68 -17.24 8.18
CA ALA A 117 -1.82 -16.38 8.46
C ALA A 117 -2.14 -15.33 7.36
N PRO A 118 -1.19 -14.48 6.90
CA PRO A 118 -1.48 -13.51 5.83
C PRO A 118 -1.88 -14.17 4.51
N TYR A 119 -1.32 -15.32 4.14
CA TYR A 119 -1.75 -16.03 2.92
C TYR A 119 -3.18 -16.56 3.05
N LEU A 120 -3.50 -17.17 4.19
CA LEU A 120 -4.84 -17.69 4.48
C LEU A 120 -5.88 -16.56 4.44
N PHE A 121 -5.63 -15.45 5.14
CA PHE A 121 -6.60 -14.35 5.18
C PHE A 121 -6.67 -13.59 3.86
N THR A 122 -5.58 -13.49 3.10
CA THR A 122 -5.63 -12.98 1.72
C THR A 122 -6.51 -13.87 0.86
N TYR A 123 -6.32 -15.19 0.92
CA TYR A 123 -7.16 -16.15 0.19
C TYR A 123 -8.64 -16.01 0.57
N LEU A 124 -8.95 -15.93 1.87
CA LEU A 124 -10.32 -15.77 2.35
C LEU A 124 -10.94 -14.43 1.91
N CYS A 125 -10.16 -13.34 1.91
CA CYS A 125 -10.60 -12.03 1.39
C CYS A 125 -10.91 -12.05 -0.11
N VAL A 126 -10.08 -12.74 -0.90
CA VAL A 126 -10.21 -12.86 -2.35
C VAL A 126 -11.40 -13.74 -2.71
N THR A 127 -11.52 -14.91 -2.08
CA THR A 127 -12.49 -15.95 -2.46
C THR A 127 -13.87 -15.77 -1.84
N THR A 128 -13.96 -15.12 -0.68
CA THR A 128 -15.26 -14.77 -0.08
C THR A 128 -15.87 -13.64 -0.89
N LYS A 129 -16.77 -14.01 -1.82
CA LYS A 129 -17.56 -13.02 -2.57
C LYS A 129 -18.31 -12.14 -1.59
N THR A 130 -18.11 -10.84 -1.73
CA THR A 130 -18.91 -9.88 -0.97
C THR A 130 -20.36 -9.97 -1.42
N ASP A 131 -21.27 -9.47 -0.60
CA ASP A 131 -22.70 -9.49 -0.90
C ASP A 131 -23.03 -8.52 -2.04
N TYR A 132 -22.84 -9.01 -3.27
CA TYR A 132 -23.15 -8.29 -4.51
C TYR A 132 -24.66 -8.24 -4.68
N ILE A 133 -25.19 -7.02 -4.74
CA ILE A 133 -26.62 -6.76 -4.87
C ILE A 133 -26.99 -6.85 -6.34
N ASN A 134 -27.94 -7.72 -6.65
CA ASN A 134 -28.54 -7.93 -7.95
C ASN A 134 -30.07 -7.90 -7.82
N PRO A 135 -30.84 -7.89 -8.91
CA PRO A 135 -32.30 -7.81 -8.83
C PRO A 135 -32.95 -8.94 -8.02
N VAL A 136 -32.35 -10.13 -7.94
CA VAL A 136 -32.90 -11.29 -7.22
C VAL A 136 -32.81 -11.11 -5.71
N ASN A 137 -31.67 -10.61 -5.19
CA ASN A 137 -31.47 -10.42 -3.75
C ASN A 137 -31.78 -8.99 -3.25
N HIS A 138 -32.11 -8.06 -4.15
CA HIS A 138 -32.33 -6.65 -3.83
C HIS A 138 -33.36 -6.44 -2.71
N ALA A 139 -34.53 -7.08 -2.80
CA ALA A 139 -35.56 -6.96 -1.77
C ALA A 139 -35.11 -7.47 -0.40
N ALA A 140 -34.30 -8.54 -0.36
CA ALA A 140 -33.71 -9.04 0.89
C ALA A 140 -32.67 -8.06 1.44
N ALA A 141 -31.82 -7.48 0.58
CA ALA A 141 -30.83 -6.48 0.99
C ALA A 141 -31.48 -5.20 1.53
N MET A 142 -32.59 -4.76 0.95
CA MET A 142 -33.38 -3.60 1.42
C MET A 142 -33.93 -3.79 2.83
N ARG A 143 -34.30 -5.02 3.21
CA ARG A 143 -34.82 -5.34 4.56
C ARG A 143 -33.74 -5.49 5.61
N GLN A 144 -32.48 -5.65 5.19
CA GLN A 144 -31.40 -6.04 6.08
C GLN A 144 -30.88 -4.88 6.94
N TYR A 145 -30.96 -3.65 6.43
CA TYR A 145 -30.57 -2.43 7.12
C TYR A 145 -31.63 -1.35 6.87
N PRO A 146 -32.29 -0.82 7.93
CA PRO A 146 -33.24 0.27 7.76
C PRO A 146 -32.52 1.56 7.36
N TYR A 147 -33.25 2.44 6.68
CA TYR A 147 -32.79 3.81 6.44
C TYR A 147 -32.86 4.61 7.75
N ASP A 148 -31.81 5.37 8.05
CA ASP A 148 -31.79 6.27 9.20
C ASP A 148 -32.31 7.68 8.84
N HIS A 149 -32.56 7.93 7.55
CA HIS A 149 -33.00 9.22 7.00
C HIS A 149 -32.02 10.39 7.25
N ILE A 150 -30.83 10.12 7.78
CA ILE A 150 -29.76 11.08 8.02
C ILE A 150 -28.64 10.83 7.01
N LEU A 151 -28.00 9.66 7.11
CA LEU A 151 -26.90 9.24 6.24
C LEU A 151 -27.39 8.38 5.08
N PHE A 152 -28.39 7.54 5.31
CA PHE A 152 -28.95 6.62 4.33
C PHE A 152 -30.42 6.94 4.11
N ARG A 153 -30.75 7.35 2.88
CA ARG A 153 -32.11 7.72 2.48
C ARG A 153 -32.59 6.90 1.26
N PRO A 154 -33.90 6.64 1.14
CA PRO A 154 -34.46 5.78 0.11
C PRO A 154 -34.46 6.40 -1.30
N GLU A 155 -34.17 7.69 -1.45
CA GLU A 155 -34.10 8.36 -2.77
C GLU A 155 -32.77 8.09 -3.49
N ASN A 156 -31.80 7.47 -2.79
CA ASN A 156 -30.48 7.19 -3.35
C ASN A 156 -30.53 6.00 -4.33
N VAL A 157 -30.64 6.30 -5.62
CA VAL A 157 -30.65 5.29 -6.69
C VAL A 157 -29.25 5.05 -7.24
N CYS A 158 -28.92 3.80 -7.55
CA CYS A 158 -27.74 3.48 -8.37
C CYS A 158 -28.10 3.62 -9.85
N ARG A 159 -27.54 4.62 -10.52
CA ARG A 159 -27.76 4.83 -11.97
C ARG A 159 -27.23 3.68 -12.84
N THR A 160 -26.14 3.04 -12.42
CA THR A 160 -25.53 1.92 -13.17
C THR A 160 -26.32 0.62 -13.01
N CYS A 161 -26.75 0.28 -11.80
CA CYS A 161 -27.49 -0.96 -11.52
C CYS A 161 -29.01 -0.81 -11.63
N ASN A 162 -29.51 0.42 -11.80
CA ASN A 162 -30.91 0.80 -11.97
C ASN A 162 -31.86 0.31 -10.84
N PHE A 163 -31.45 0.50 -9.59
CA PHE A 163 -32.30 0.26 -8.42
C PHE A 163 -31.95 1.18 -7.25
N THR A 164 -32.89 1.36 -6.32
CA THR A 164 -32.65 2.06 -5.06
C THR A 164 -31.58 1.35 -4.24
N LYS A 165 -30.54 2.07 -3.81
CA LYS A 165 -29.45 1.49 -3.02
C LYS A 165 -29.96 1.10 -1.64
N PRO A 166 -29.81 -0.17 -1.20
CA PRO A 166 -30.00 -0.54 0.20
C PRO A 166 -29.13 0.32 1.12
N ALA A 167 -29.59 0.55 2.36
CA ALA A 167 -28.80 1.31 3.33
C ALA A 167 -27.40 0.68 3.50
N ARG A 168 -26.38 1.55 3.68
CA ARG A 168 -24.96 1.16 3.77
C ARG A 168 -24.36 0.48 2.53
N SER A 169 -25.07 0.41 1.40
CA SER A 169 -24.51 -0.10 0.15
C SER A 169 -23.85 0.99 -0.69
N LYS A 170 -22.86 0.63 -1.52
CA LYS A 170 -22.23 1.54 -2.49
C LYS A 170 -22.00 0.81 -3.81
N HIS A 171 -22.08 1.53 -4.92
CA HIS A 171 -21.70 1.00 -6.23
C HIS A 171 -20.18 1.06 -6.37
N CYS A 172 -19.56 -0.09 -6.63
CA CYS A 172 -18.14 -0.15 -6.96
C CYS A 172 -17.98 -0.15 -8.48
N SER A 173 -17.40 0.93 -9.04
CA SER A 173 -17.15 1.04 -10.48
C SER A 173 -16.17 -0.01 -11.00
N LEU A 174 -15.19 -0.42 -10.18
CA LEU A 174 -14.22 -1.45 -10.55
C LEU A 174 -14.86 -2.85 -10.64
N CYS A 175 -15.81 -3.17 -9.76
CA CYS A 175 -16.55 -4.44 -9.80
C CYS A 175 -17.82 -4.38 -10.67
N GLY A 176 -18.27 -3.19 -11.06
CA GLY A 176 -19.49 -2.99 -11.85
C GLY A 176 -20.79 -3.34 -11.11
N VAL A 177 -20.78 -3.37 -9.77
CA VAL A 177 -21.92 -3.85 -8.98
C VAL A 177 -22.07 -3.08 -7.66
N CYS A 178 -23.30 -2.99 -7.15
CA CYS A 178 -23.56 -2.52 -5.79
C CYS A 178 -23.15 -3.58 -4.77
N VAL A 179 -22.42 -3.17 -3.75
CA VAL A 179 -21.93 -4.03 -2.67
C VAL A 179 -22.63 -3.67 -1.37
N ALA A 180 -23.22 -4.65 -0.68
CA ALA A 180 -23.86 -4.42 0.62
C ALA A 180 -22.81 -4.20 1.72
N ARG A 181 -23.07 -3.24 2.62
CA ARG A 181 -22.09 -2.74 3.60
C ARG A 181 -20.71 -2.52 2.98
N CYS A 182 -20.68 -1.86 1.82
CA CYS A 182 -19.45 -1.60 1.11
C CYS A 182 -18.57 -0.65 1.93
N ASP A 183 -17.39 -1.14 2.30
CA ASP A 183 -16.34 -0.32 2.87
C ASP A 183 -15.59 0.36 1.72
N HIS A 184 -14.74 -0.41 1.02
CA HIS A 184 -13.97 0.03 -0.15
C HIS A 184 -13.72 -1.11 -1.15
N HIS A 185 -13.17 -0.76 -2.32
CA HIS A 185 -12.54 -1.75 -3.21
C HIS A 185 -11.06 -1.79 -2.92
N CYS A 186 -10.54 -2.97 -2.57
CA CYS A 186 -9.15 -3.14 -2.21
C CYS A 186 -8.40 -3.81 -3.35
N ALA A 187 -7.48 -3.07 -3.98
CA ALA A 187 -6.65 -3.59 -5.06
C ALA A 187 -5.72 -4.73 -4.59
N TRP A 188 -5.30 -4.71 -3.33
CA TRP A 188 -4.41 -5.70 -2.72
C TRP A 188 -5.03 -7.10 -2.60
N ILE A 189 -6.35 -7.20 -2.52
CA ILE A 189 -7.09 -8.47 -2.55
C ILE A 189 -7.92 -8.63 -3.83
N ASN A 190 -7.77 -7.70 -4.78
CA ASN A 190 -8.54 -7.62 -6.02
C ASN A 190 -10.05 -7.90 -5.83
N ASN A 191 -10.63 -7.35 -4.77
CA ASN A 191 -12.02 -7.58 -4.38
C ASN A 191 -12.54 -6.39 -3.55
N CYS A 192 -13.86 -6.24 -3.49
CA CYS A 192 -14.45 -5.33 -2.52
C CYS A 192 -14.27 -5.88 -1.09
N VAL A 193 -14.19 -4.98 -0.14
CA VAL A 193 -14.34 -5.28 1.28
C VAL A 193 -15.76 -4.86 1.67
N GLY A 194 -16.53 -5.81 2.18
CA GLY A 194 -17.92 -5.60 2.57
C GLY A 194 -18.41 -6.65 3.55
N ARG A 195 -19.73 -6.79 3.70
CA ARG A 195 -20.37 -7.58 4.77
C ARG A 195 -19.69 -8.93 5.10
N HIS A 196 -19.46 -9.78 4.10
CA HIS A 196 -19.05 -11.18 4.33
C HIS A 196 -17.54 -11.38 4.50
N ASN A 197 -16.70 -10.49 3.96
CA ASN A 197 -15.24 -10.63 4.03
C ASN A 197 -14.56 -9.58 4.92
N TYR A 198 -15.30 -8.64 5.50
CA TYR A 198 -14.78 -7.61 6.39
C TYR A 198 -13.95 -8.20 7.56
N ARG A 199 -14.46 -9.24 8.21
CA ARG A 199 -13.73 -9.91 9.31
C ARG A 199 -12.39 -10.51 8.87
N TYR A 200 -12.34 -11.08 7.66
CA TYR A 200 -11.10 -11.64 7.12
C TYR A 200 -10.13 -10.53 6.74
N PHE A 201 -10.63 -9.37 6.31
CA PHE A 201 -9.80 -8.21 6.04
C PHE A 201 -9.15 -7.67 7.33
N LEU A 202 -9.89 -7.60 8.44
CA LEU A 202 -9.30 -7.22 9.73
C LEU A 202 -8.25 -8.24 10.22
N LEU A 203 -8.53 -9.54 10.05
CA LEU A 203 -7.56 -10.59 10.37
C LEU A 203 -6.33 -10.56 9.46
N LEU A 204 -6.50 -10.18 8.18
CA LEU A 204 -5.40 -9.95 7.25
C LEU A 204 -4.51 -8.80 7.75
N LEU A 205 -5.10 -7.64 8.11
CA LEU A 205 -4.35 -6.51 8.65
C LEU A 205 -3.56 -6.91 9.91
N LEU A 206 -4.23 -7.58 10.86
CA LEU A 206 -3.58 -8.07 12.07
C LEU A 206 -2.42 -9.03 11.75
N SER A 207 -2.65 -10.00 10.86
CA SER A 207 -1.62 -10.99 10.50
C SER A 207 -0.42 -10.38 9.79
N ILE A 208 -0.63 -9.38 8.91
CA ILE A 208 0.47 -8.64 8.25
C ILE A 208 1.27 -7.88 9.30
N GLY A 209 0.61 -7.14 10.20
CA GLY A 209 1.29 -6.41 11.26
C GLY A 209 2.10 -7.33 12.19
N ILE A 210 1.58 -8.51 12.52
CA ILE A 210 2.31 -9.52 13.31
C ILE A 210 3.54 -10.03 12.55
N VAL A 211 3.42 -10.36 11.26
CA VAL A 211 4.56 -10.81 10.43
C VAL A 211 5.63 -9.72 10.35
N GLU A 212 5.24 -8.46 10.18
CA GLU A 212 6.15 -7.34 10.10
C GLU A 212 6.88 -7.09 11.42
N LEU A 213 6.15 -7.05 12.55
CA LEU A 213 6.78 -6.90 13.86
C LEU A 213 7.68 -8.08 14.22
N TYR A 214 7.24 -9.30 13.91
CA TYR A 214 8.03 -10.49 14.21
C TYR A 214 9.28 -10.58 13.34
N GLY A 215 9.17 -10.29 12.03
CA GLY A 215 10.33 -10.20 11.13
C GLY A 215 11.32 -9.11 11.56
N ALA A 216 10.83 -7.94 11.96
CA ALA A 216 11.65 -6.87 12.52
C ALA A 216 12.35 -7.31 13.83
N TYR A 217 11.63 -8.00 14.71
CA TYR A 217 12.19 -8.53 15.95
C TYR A 217 13.29 -9.58 15.70
N LEU A 218 13.08 -10.53 14.78
CA LEU A 218 14.10 -11.51 14.40
C LEU A 218 15.32 -10.83 13.77
N SER A 219 15.11 -9.81 12.94
CA SER A 219 16.20 -9.01 12.37
C SER A 219 16.99 -8.31 13.48
N TRP A 220 16.28 -7.73 14.44
CA TRP A 220 16.91 -7.06 15.58
C TRP A 220 17.72 -8.05 16.42
N ALA A 221 17.15 -9.21 16.76
CA ALA A 221 17.83 -10.23 17.56
C ALA A 221 19.16 -10.69 16.97
N ILE A 222 19.25 -10.78 15.63
CA ILE A 222 20.48 -11.15 14.92
C ILE A 222 21.48 -9.99 14.88
N LEU A 223 21.01 -8.75 14.68
CA LEU A 223 21.89 -7.60 14.46
C LEU A 223 22.34 -6.93 15.76
N SER A 224 21.51 -6.93 16.81
CA SER A 224 21.76 -6.20 18.05
C SER A 224 23.08 -6.57 18.75
N PRO A 225 23.56 -7.83 18.76
CA PRO A 225 24.85 -8.16 19.36
C PRO A 225 26.05 -7.51 18.63
N HIS A 226 25.87 -7.16 17.36
CA HIS A 226 26.89 -6.50 16.55
C HIS A 226 26.75 -4.97 16.55
N LEU A 227 25.57 -4.46 16.93
CA LEU A 227 25.29 -3.03 16.98
C LEU A 227 25.74 -2.47 18.33
N HIS A 228 26.87 -1.77 18.33
CA HIS A 228 27.30 -0.96 19.47
C HIS A 228 26.48 0.33 19.54
N LEU A 229 25.20 0.20 19.85
CA LEU A 229 24.37 1.32 20.27
C LEU A 229 24.78 1.65 21.71
N GLY A 230 25.66 2.64 21.87
CA GLY A 230 25.97 3.16 23.20
C GLY A 230 24.70 3.62 23.89
N HIS A 231 24.69 3.61 25.24
CA HIS A 231 23.69 4.36 26.00
C HIS A 231 23.89 5.85 25.71
N SER A 232 23.30 6.34 24.62
CA SER A 232 23.38 7.75 24.25
C SER A 232 22.59 8.54 25.31
N ASN A 233 23.29 9.32 26.13
CA ASN A 233 22.65 10.30 27.01
C ASN A 233 22.09 11.52 26.22
N TYR A 234 22.16 11.47 24.89
CA TYR A 234 21.68 12.50 23.99
C TYR A 234 20.15 12.42 23.84
N GLY A 235 19.49 13.57 23.88
CA GLY A 235 18.06 13.66 23.57
C GLY A 235 17.80 13.42 22.07
N CYS A 236 16.56 13.05 21.71
CA CYS A 236 16.16 12.78 20.33
C CYS A 236 16.26 13.98 19.37
N PHE A 237 16.53 15.19 19.88
CA PHE A 237 16.79 16.39 19.07
C PHE A 237 18.27 16.71 18.91
N ASP A 238 19.16 15.94 19.54
CA ASP A 238 20.60 16.12 19.41
C ASP A 238 21.09 15.58 18.06
N LYS A 239 21.99 16.32 17.41
CA LYS A 239 22.63 15.88 16.16
C LYS A 239 23.42 14.59 16.37
N GLN A 240 24.04 14.42 17.53
CA GLN A 240 24.87 13.26 17.83
C GLN A 240 24.03 11.98 17.93
N TYR A 241 22.82 12.05 18.49
CA TYR A 241 21.85 10.95 18.51
C TYR A 241 21.55 10.45 17.09
N TRP A 242 21.22 11.37 16.17
CA TRP A 242 20.92 11.02 14.79
C TRP A 242 22.15 10.50 14.02
N ALA A 243 23.35 10.99 14.34
CA ALA A 243 24.59 10.49 13.77
C ALA A 243 24.88 9.04 14.20
N GLU A 244 24.70 8.73 15.49
CA GLU A 244 24.87 7.38 16.02
C GLU A 244 23.85 6.41 15.43
N LEU A 245 22.58 6.81 15.38
CA LEU A 245 21.52 6.02 14.74
C LEU A 245 21.82 5.76 13.26
N GLY A 246 22.29 6.79 12.53
CA GLY A 246 22.69 6.67 11.13
C GLY A 246 23.88 5.72 10.94
N ASN A 247 24.89 5.78 11.80
CA ASN A 247 26.03 4.88 11.77
C ASN A 247 25.63 3.44 12.08
N ALA A 248 24.78 3.22 13.10
CA ALA A 248 24.24 1.91 13.44
C ALA A 248 23.43 1.33 12.27
N PHE A 249 22.63 2.16 11.58
CA PHE A 249 21.91 1.74 10.38
C PHE A 249 22.85 1.32 9.25
N VAL A 250 23.86 2.13 8.93
CA VAL A 250 24.85 1.79 7.88
C VAL A 250 25.59 0.51 8.24
N PHE A 251 25.96 0.34 9.51
CA PHE A 251 26.63 -0.86 9.99
C PHE A 251 25.72 -2.10 9.90
N ALA A 252 24.47 -2.00 10.35
CA ALA A 252 23.45 -3.04 10.20
C ALA A 252 23.31 -3.48 8.74
N MET A 253 23.25 -2.53 7.81
CA MET A 253 23.20 -2.81 6.37
C MET A 253 24.47 -3.47 5.83
N SER A 254 25.65 -3.16 6.38
CA SER A 254 26.91 -3.79 5.97
C SER A 254 27.03 -5.26 6.39
N ILE A 255 26.48 -5.62 7.56
CA ILE A 255 26.54 -6.99 8.08
C ILE A 255 25.35 -7.85 7.64
N GLY A 256 24.13 -7.29 7.71
CA GLY A 256 22.89 -8.01 7.44
C GLY A 256 22.45 -7.93 5.98
N GLY A 257 23.03 -7.01 5.21
CA GLY A 257 22.68 -6.78 3.82
C GLY A 257 21.20 -6.44 3.62
N ILE A 258 20.75 -6.60 2.37
CA ILE A 258 19.32 -6.46 2.03
C ILE A 258 18.50 -7.55 2.70
N SER A 259 19.08 -8.74 2.93
CA SER A 259 18.35 -9.92 3.38
C SER A 259 17.91 -9.91 4.83
N VAL A 260 18.73 -9.38 5.73
CA VAL A 260 18.39 -9.28 7.15
C VAL A 260 18.02 -7.84 7.48
N ALA A 261 18.97 -6.92 7.36
CA ALA A 261 18.76 -5.52 7.75
C ALA A 261 17.78 -4.78 6.82
N GLY A 262 17.85 -5.03 5.51
CA GLY A 262 16.93 -4.40 4.55
C GLY A 262 15.47 -4.83 4.74
N VAL A 263 15.21 -6.14 4.79
CA VAL A 263 13.86 -6.68 5.04
C VAL A 263 13.38 -6.32 6.45
N GLY A 264 14.24 -6.39 7.48
CA GLY A 264 13.89 -5.98 8.84
C GLY A 264 13.51 -4.50 8.94
N LEU A 265 14.25 -3.62 8.26
CA LEU A 265 13.92 -2.19 8.19
C LEU A 265 12.59 -1.97 7.45
N LEU A 266 12.39 -2.64 6.31
CA LEU A 266 11.13 -2.56 5.59
C LEU A 266 9.98 -2.96 6.52
N ALA A 267 10.09 -4.10 7.19
CA ALA A 267 9.08 -4.63 8.09
C ALA A 267 8.74 -3.65 9.25
N ILE A 268 9.74 -3.12 9.96
CA ILE A 268 9.47 -2.19 11.07
C ILE A 268 8.85 -0.87 10.57
N THR A 269 9.30 -0.36 9.43
CA THR A 269 8.81 0.93 8.90
C THR A 269 7.41 0.82 8.27
N THR A 270 7.02 -0.35 7.78
CA THR A 270 5.66 -0.59 7.24
C THR A 270 4.66 -1.07 8.30
N SER A 271 5.13 -1.67 9.40
CA SER A 271 4.28 -2.19 10.49
C SER A 271 3.22 -1.23 11.06
N PRO A 272 3.42 0.10 11.15
CA PRO A 272 2.39 0.98 11.72
C PRO A 272 1.13 1.04 10.85
N LEU A 273 1.25 0.85 9.54
CA LEU A 273 0.13 0.99 8.60
C LEU A 273 -1.00 -0.04 8.84
N PRO A 274 -0.75 -1.37 8.87
CA PRO A 274 -1.81 -2.33 9.13
C PRO A 274 -2.47 -2.15 10.50
N PHE A 275 -1.71 -1.78 11.54
CA PHE A 275 -2.28 -1.51 12.86
C PHE A 275 -3.12 -0.22 12.89
N ALA A 276 -2.67 0.84 12.21
CA ALA A 276 -3.45 2.07 12.10
C ALA A 276 -4.77 1.83 11.34
N LEU A 277 -4.73 1.04 10.26
CA LEU A 277 -5.93 0.64 9.53
C LEU A 277 -6.84 -0.25 10.39
N LEU A 278 -6.27 -1.16 11.19
CA LEU A 278 -7.04 -2.01 12.10
C LEU A 278 -7.74 -1.18 13.20
N ALA A 279 -7.04 -0.20 13.79
CA ALA A 279 -7.57 0.67 14.84
C ALA A 279 -8.66 1.64 14.34
N TYR A 280 -8.72 1.89 13.04
CA TYR A 280 -9.74 2.74 12.42
C TYR A 280 -11.13 2.06 12.34
N HIS A 281 -11.19 0.73 12.43
CA HIS A 281 -12.37 -0.09 12.12
C HIS A 281 -13.11 -0.63 13.36
#